data_AF-A0A2E7HBK1-F1
#
_entry.id   AF-A0A2E7HBK1-F1
#
_cell.length_a   1.000
_cell.length_b   1.000
_cell.length_c   1.000
_cell.angle_alpha   90.00
_cell.angle_beta   90.00
_cell.angle_gamma   90.00
#
_symmetry.space_group_name_H-M   'P 1'
#
loop_
_entity.id
_entity.type
_entity.pdbx_description
1 polymer ?
#
loop_
_entity_poly.entity_id
_entity_poly.type
_entity_poly.pdbx_seq_one_letter_code
_entity_poly.pdbx_strand_id
1 'polypeptide(L)'
;MELGCAYSHLDGVDLLEVMIREAFPGDLAIASSFGAEAVALLALAADIDPTVPVIFLDTGKFYPKTVAYRDEVVAHLGLTRM
;
A
#
# COMPACT_ATOMS: atom_id res chain seq x y z
N MET A 1 14.11 -15.51 -7.96
CA MET A 1 13.36 -16.76 -8.18
C MET A 1 13.01 -17.47 -6.87
N GLU A 2 13.65 -17.16 -5.72
CA GLU A 2 13.43 -17.86 -4.45
C GLU A 2 12.25 -17.35 -3.59
N LEU A 3 11.91 -16.05 -3.58
CA LEU A 3 10.84 -15.51 -2.73
C LEU A 3 9.45 -16.12 -2.99
N GLY A 4 9.11 -16.33 -4.28
CA GLY A 4 7.80 -16.86 -4.65
C GLY A 4 7.56 -18.28 -4.12
N CYS A 5 8.61 -19.11 -4.02
CA CYS A 5 8.51 -20.44 -3.42
C CYS A 5 8.58 -20.40 -1.88
N ALA A 6 9.34 -19.45 -1.31
CA ALA A 6 9.49 -19.31 0.13
C ALA A 6 8.16 -18.96 0.82
N TYR A 7 7.32 -18.12 0.19
CA TYR A 7 6.09 -17.60 0.81
C TYR A 7 4.79 -18.07 0.13
N SER A 8 4.86 -19.05 -0.78
CA SER A 8 3.68 -19.55 -1.53
C SER A 8 2.57 -20.15 -0.67
N HIS A 9 2.87 -20.45 0.59
CA HIS A 9 1.96 -21.09 1.54
C HIS A 9 1.24 -20.10 2.47
N LEU A 10 1.58 -18.81 2.39
CA LEU A 10 0.96 -17.76 3.20
C LEU A 10 -0.28 -17.19 2.51
N ASP A 11 -1.30 -16.87 3.30
CA ASP A 11 -2.45 -16.11 2.84
C ASP A 11 -2.06 -14.64 2.61
N GLY A 12 -2.88 -13.89 1.85
CA GLY A 12 -2.51 -12.55 1.37
C GLY A 12 -2.14 -11.55 2.46
N VAL A 13 -2.79 -11.60 3.63
CA VAL A 13 -2.49 -10.72 4.78
C VAL A 13 -1.18 -11.13 5.46
N ASP A 14 -1.00 -12.43 5.70
CA ASP A 14 0.22 -12.96 6.33
C ASP A 14 1.45 -12.69 5.44
N LEU A 15 1.29 -12.85 4.12
CA LEU A 15 2.32 -12.49 3.16
C LEU A 15 2.65 -11.00 3.26
N LEU A 16 1.64 -10.13 3.29
CA LEU A 16 1.85 -8.68 3.37
C LEU A 16 2.57 -8.29 4.66
N GLU A 17 2.20 -8.89 5.80
CA GLU A 17 2.87 -8.63 7.08
C GLU A 17 4.35 -9.05 7.04
N VAL A 18 4.63 -10.26 6.54
CA VAL A 18 6.02 -10.74 6.40
C VAL A 18 6.82 -9.87 5.43
N MET A 19 6.21 -9.40 4.34
CA MET A 19 6.88 -8.49 3.41
C MET A 19 7.23 -7.15 4.08
N ILE A 20 6.32 -6.58 4.87
CA ILE A 20 6.51 -5.29 5.54
C ILE A 20 7.53 -5.40 6.68
N ARG A 21 7.43 -6.45 7.51
CA ARG A 21 8.17 -6.53 8.78
C ARG A 21 9.49 -7.30 8.69
N GLU A 22 9.58 -8.28 7.80
CA GLU A 22 10.70 -9.24 7.79
C GLU A 22 11.52 -9.21 6.51
N ALA A 23 10.86 -9.32 5.35
CA ALA A 23 11.58 -9.43 4.07
C ALA A 23 12.13 -8.09 3.59
N PHE A 24 11.40 -6.98 3.81
CA PHE A 24 11.77 -5.63 3.36
C PHE A 24 11.53 -4.54 4.42
N PRO A 25 12.02 -4.71 5.66
CA PRO A 25 11.79 -3.75 6.74
C PRO A 25 12.36 -2.38 6.38
N GLY A 26 11.47 -1.39 6.26
CA GLY A 26 11.83 0.00 5.93
C GLY A 26 12.26 0.24 4.48
N ASP A 27 12.26 -0.78 3.63
CA ASP A 27 12.69 -0.70 2.21
C ASP A 27 11.56 -1.12 1.23
N LEU A 28 10.33 -1.24 1.74
CA LEU A 28 9.12 -1.50 0.96
C LEU A 28 8.36 -0.19 0.70
N ALA A 29 7.84 -0.02 -0.51
CA ALA A 29 6.87 1.03 -0.85
C ALA A 29 5.72 0.46 -1.70
N ILE A 30 4.52 1.01 -1.54
CA ILE A 30 3.33 0.61 -2.29
C ILE A 30 3.02 1.67 -3.35
N ALA A 31 3.08 1.30 -4.63
CA ALA A 31 2.60 2.16 -5.71
C ALA A 31 1.09 2.00 -5.87
N SER A 32 0.32 3.09 -5.76
CA SER A 32 -1.14 3.06 -5.83
C SER A 32 -1.71 4.13 -6.75
N SER A 33 -2.73 3.74 -7.52
CA SER A 33 -3.59 4.65 -8.29
C SER A 33 -4.83 5.11 -7.53
N PHE A 34 -5.03 4.61 -6.29
CA PHE A 34 -6.25 4.83 -5.50
C PHE A 34 -7.54 4.32 -6.17
N GLY A 35 -7.45 3.24 -6.95
CA GLY A 35 -8.64 2.46 -7.33
C GLY A 35 -9.25 1.73 -6.13
N ALA A 36 -10.53 1.33 -6.22
CA ALA A 36 -11.24 0.71 -5.09
C ALA A 36 -10.53 -0.53 -4.53
N GLU A 37 -10.03 -1.43 -5.38
CA GLU A 37 -9.26 -2.60 -4.91
C GLU A 37 -7.91 -2.21 -4.29
N ALA A 38 -7.27 -1.16 -4.81
CA ALA A 38 -6.00 -0.67 -4.26
C ALA A 38 -6.20 -0.08 -2.85
N VAL A 39 -7.34 0.58 -2.58
CA VAL A 39 -7.66 1.10 -1.25
C VAL A 39 -7.81 -0.03 -0.22
N ALA A 40 -8.37 -1.18 -0.61
CA ALA A 40 -8.44 -2.33 0.29
C ALA A 40 -7.05 -2.84 0.69
N LEU A 41 -6.11 -2.90 -0.26
CA LEU A 41 -4.72 -3.25 0.03
C LEU A 41 -4.04 -2.19 0.92
N LEU A 42 -4.26 -0.91 0.65
CA LEU A 42 -3.73 0.18 1.48
C LEU A 42 -4.26 0.13 2.91
N ALA A 43 -5.52 -0.26 3.11
CA ALA A 43 -6.09 -0.43 4.44
C ALA A 43 -5.39 -1.56 5.22
N LEU A 44 -5.19 -2.72 4.58
CA LEU A 44 -4.45 -3.83 5.20
C LEU A 44 -3.00 -3.44 5.53
N ALA A 45 -2.33 -2.71 4.63
CA ALA A 45 -0.98 -2.24 4.87
C ALA A 45 -0.93 -1.21 6.02
N ALA A 46 -1.89 -0.29 6.09
CA ALA A 46 -1.99 0.70 7.16
C ALA A 46 -2.24 0.08 8.53
N ASP A 47 -3.04 -1.00 8.60
CA ASP A 47 -3.26 -1.76 9.83
C ASP A 47 -1.98 -2.44 10.33
N ILE A 48 -1.09 -2.86 9.42
CA ILE A 48 0.20 -3.49 9.75
C ILE A 48 1.24 -2.44 10.15
N ASP A 49 1.43 -1.41 9.31
CA ASP A 49 2.34 -0.28 9.52
C ASP A 49 1.92 0.94 8.65
N PRO A 50 1.36 2.00 9.24
CA PRO A 50 0.92 3.20 8.52
C PRO A 50 2.09 4.09 8.04
N THR A 51 3.33 3.71 8.33
CA THR A 51 4.55 4.39 7.88
C THR A 51 5.11 3.85 6.56
N VAL A 52 4.54 2.77 6.01
CA VAL A 52 4.90 2.27 4.68
C VAL A 52 4.65 3.36 3.64
N PRO A 53 5.67 3.79 2.87
CA PRO A 53 5.52 4.80 1.83
C PRO A 53 4.51 4.38 0.75
N VAL A 54 3.59 5.29 0.41
CA VAL A 54 2.62 5.10 -0.68
C VAL A 54 2.93 6.04 -1.84
N ILE A 55 3.41 5.49 -2.94
CA ILE A 55 3.75 6.27 -4.14
C ILE A 55 2.49 6.45 -4.99
N PHE A 56 2.03 7.68 -5.12
CA PHE A 56 0.96 8.05 -6.03
C PHE A 56 1.51 8.35 -7.43
N LEU A 57 1.05 7.62 -8.44
CA LEU A 57 1.46 7.85 -9.83
C LEU A 57 0.61 8.97 -10.46
N ASP A 58 1.08 10.22 -10.35
CA ASP A 58 0.45 11.37 -11.02
C ASP A 58 0.80 11.44 -12.50
N THR A 59 -0.19 11.18 -13.37
CA THR A 59 -0.04 11.28 -14.83
C THR A 59 -0.35 12.68 -15.38
N GLY A 60 -0.72 13.64 -14.51
CA GLY A 60 -1.01 15.03 -14.87
C GLY A 60 -2.38 15.27 -15.53
N LYS A 61 -3.24 14.25 -15.60
CA LYS A 61 -4.58 14.33 -16.22
C LYS A 61 -5.73 14.07 -15.26
N PHE A 62 -5.45 14.03 -13.96
CA PHE A 62 -6.48 13.71 -12.98
C PHE A 62 -7.46 14.86 -12.79
N TYR A 63 -8.75 14.51 -12.73
CA TYR A 63 -9.78 15.46 -12.34
C TYR A 63 -9.55 15.89 -10.88
N PRO A 64 -9.82 17.15 -10.51
CA PRO A 64 -9.63 17.63 -9.13
C PRO A 64 -10.33 16.76 -8.06
N LYS A 65 -11.45 16.11 -8.41
CA LYS A 65 -12.17 15.16 -7.54
C LYS A 65 -11.36 13.91 -7.21
N THR A 66 -10.49 13.45 -8.11
CA THR A 66 -9.65 12.26 -7.89
C THR A 66 -8.56 12.53 -6.87
N VAL A 67 -8.01 13.75 -6.86
CA VAL A 67 -7.04 14.20 -5.86
C VAL A 67 -7.70 14.31 -4.49
N ALA A 68 -8.91 14.87 -4.43
CA ALA A 68 -9.68 14.93 -3.18
C ALA A 68 -10.00 13.54 -2.63
N TYR A 69 -10.39 12.59 -3.48
CA TYR A 69 -10.64 11.20 -3.05
C TYR A 69 -9.38 10.53 -2.48
N ARG A 70 -8.22 10.73 -3.12
CA ARG A 70 -6.93 10.27 -2.57
C ARG A 70 -6.72 10.83 -1.17
N ASP A 71 -6.85 12.14 -1.00
CA ASP A 71 -6.60 12.83 0.28
C ASP A 71 -7.57 12.35 1.37
N GLU A 72 -8.84 12.10 1.02
CA GLU A 72 -9.83 11.48 1.90
C GLU A 72 -9.40 10.07 2.35
N VAL A 73 -8.97 9.22 1.41
CA VAL A 73 -8.49 7.86 1.72
C VAL A 73 -7.26 7.92 2.63
N VAL A 74 -6.30 8.80 2.34
CA VAL A 74 -5.08 8.97 3.14
C VAL A 74 -5.40 9.37 4.57
N ALA A 75 -6.28 10.37 4.74
CA ALA A 75 -6.73 10.81 6.05
C ALA A 75 -7.51 9.72 6.78
N HIS A 76 -8.35 8.96 6.07
CA HIS A 76 -9.16 7.89 6.65
C HIS A 76 -8.31 6.71 7.14
N LEU A 77 -7.30 6.32 6.36
CA LEU A 77 -6.41 5.20 6.67
C LEU A 77 -5.24 5.60 7.58
N GLY A 78 -5.06 6.89 7.87
CA GLY A 78 -3.96 7.37 8.72
C GLY A 78 -2.57 7.18 8.10
N LEU A 79 -2.48 7.11 6.77
CA LEU A 79 -1.20 6.94 6.07
C LEU A 79 -0.30 8.16 6.33
N THR A 80 0.92 7.90 6.79
CA THR A 80 1.83 8.96 7.25
C THR A 80 2.93 9.32 6.25
N ARG A 81 3.08 8.53 5.18
CA ARG A 81 4.11 8.73 4.14
C ARG A 81 3.53 8.58 2.74
N MET A 82 3.46 9.68 2.01
CA MET A 82 3.11 9.78 0.59
C MET A 82 4.26 10.32 -0.24
#